data_AF-A0A7S0PUJ8-F1
#
_entry.id   AF-A0A7S0PUJ8-F1
#
_cell.length_a   1.000
_cell.length_b   1.000
_cell.length_c   1.000
_cell.angle_alpha   90.00
_cell.angle_beta   90.00
_cell.angle_gamma   90.00
#
_symmetry.space_group_name_H-M   'P 1'
#
loop_
_entity.id
_entity.type
_entity.pdbx_description
1 polymer ?
#
loop_
_entity_poly.entity_id
_entity_poly.type
_entity_poly.pdbx_seq_one_letter_code
_entity_poly.pdbx_strand_id
1 'polypeptide(L)'
;ANRLANEVGSLLPYLRALRAAGEAGADWTSLDHATVQQSGFDLLNEVMAGKAPQCCICVQPAVHPCIARCMHLACTRCMVTWYHAAPLHGGGASSAPPCPLCRKPFTIDELIRLIPPAEEEEEEEEDG
;
A
#
# COMPACT_ATOMS: atom_id res chain seq x y z
N ALA A 1 -2.06 -36.87 -28.50
CA ALA A 1 -3.11 -37.07 -27.48
C ALA A 1 -2.62 -36.80 -26.05
N ASN A 2 -1.41 -37.24 -25.64
CA ASN A 2 -0.97 -37.16 -24.23
C ASN A 2 -0.60 -35.76 -23.68
N ARG A 3 -0.13 -34.84 -24.53
CA ARG A 3 0.39 -33.55 -24.05
C ARG A 3 -0.72 -32.59 -23.58
N LEU A 4 -1.77 -32.46 -24.39
CA LEU A 4 -2.93 -31.62 -24.08
C LEU A 4 -3.69 -32.11 -22.84
N ALA A 5 -3.81 -33.44 -22.67
CA ALA A 5 -4.45 -34.04 -21.51
C ALA A 5 -3.65 -33.78 -20.21
N ASN A 6 -2.31 -33.82 -20.28
CA ASN A 6 -1.45 -33.48 -19.15
C ASN A 6 -1.49 -31.98 -18.82
N GLU A 7 -1.53 -31.11 -19.83
CA GLU A 7 -1.67 -29.66 -19.65
C GLU A 7 -3.02 -29.29 -19.02
N VAL A 8 -4.12 -29.90 -19.48
CA VAL A 8 -5.46 -29.72 -18.88
C VAL A 8 -5.49 -30.30 -17.45
N GLY A 9 -4.85 -31.45 -17.22
CA GLY A 9 -4.71 -32.05 -15.90
C GLY A 9 -3.96 -31.16 -14.90
N SER A 10 -2.96 -30.40 -15.36
CA SER A 10 -2.20 -29.46 -14.53
C SER A 10 -3.04 -28.28 -14.02
N LEU A 11 -4.12 -27.93 -14.73
CA LEU A 11 -5.03 -26.86 -14.36
C LEU A 11 -6.13 -27.31 -13.40
N LEU A 12 -6.27 -28.62 -13.16
CA LEU A 12 -7.33 -29.17 -12.33
C LEU A 12 -7.39 -28.60 -10.90
N PRO A 13 -6.26 -28.36 -10.20
CA PRO A 13 -6.28 -27.69 -8.90
C PRO A 13 -6.84 -26.26 -8.97
N TYR A 14 -6.52 -25.53 -10.05
CA TYR A 14 -6.99 -24.16 -10.27
C TYR A 14 -8.49 -24.14 -10.57
N LEU A 15 -8.98 -25.03 -11.43
CA LEU A 15 -10.40 -25.15 -11.75
C LEU A 15 -11.25 -25.53 -10.52
N ARG A 16 -10.72 -26.39 -9.63
CA ARG A 16 -11.37 -26.72 -8.36
C ARG A 16 -11.45 -25.51 -7.44
N ALA A 17 -10.39 -24.72 -7.34
CA ALA A 17 -10.37 -23.50 -6.54
C ALA A 17 -11.38 -22.46 -7.07
N LEU A 18 -11.42 -22.24 -8.39
CA LEU A 18 -12.40 -21.34 -9.01
C LEU A 18 -13.84 -21.78 -8.77
N ARG A 19 -14.12 -23.09 -8.89
CA ARG A 19 -15.45 -23.63 -8.61
C ARG A 19 -15.87 -23.41 -7.16
N ALA A 20 -14.98 -23.71 -6.21
CA ALA A 20 -15.25 -23.52 -4.79
C ALA A 20 -15.50 -22.04 -4.45
N ALA A 21 -14.76 -21.12 -5.08
CA ALA A 21 -14.98 -19.69 -4.93
C ALA A 21 -16.37 -19.27 -5.45
N GLY A 22 -16.76 -19.73 -6.64
CA GLY A 22 -18.10 -19.47 -7.18
C GLY A 22 -19.23 -20.06 -6.31
N GLU A 23 -19.05 -21.27 -5.78
CA GLU A 23 -20.00 -21.90 -4.84
C GLU A 23 -20.11 -21.12 -3.51
N ALA A 24 -19.04 -20.43 -3.09
CA ALA A 24 -19.02 -19.55 -1.92
C ALA A 24 -19.56 -18.13 -2.20
N GLY A 25 -20.09 -17.87 -3.40
CA GLY A 25 -20.65 -16.58 -3.78
C GLY A 25 -19.61 -15.54 -4.21
N ALA A 26 -18.37 -15.95 -4.50
CA ALA A 26 -17.40 -15.06 -5.09
C ALA A 26 -17.74 -14.86 -6.58
N ASP A 27 -18.31 -13.71 -6.92
CA ASP A 27 -18.53 -13.26 -8.29
C ASP A 27 -17.49 -12.20 -8.72
N TRP A 28 -17.62 -11.66 -9.93
CA TRP A 28 -16.74 -10.62 -10.46
C TRP A 28 -16.78 -9.31 -9.65
N THR A 29 -17.82 -9.08 -8.84
CA THR A 29 -17.95 -7.94 -7.91
C THR A 29 -17.39 -8.24 -6.52
N SER A 30 -17.33 -9.51 -6.12
CA SER A 30 -16.72 -9.95 -4.85
C SER A 30 -15.22 -9.64 -4.79
N LEU A 31 -14.60 -9.52 -5.98
CA LEU A 31 -13.20 -9.13 -6.10
C LEU A 31 -12.96 -7.69 -5.62
N ASP A 32 -13.96 -6.82 -5.76
CA ASP A 32 -13.91 -5.39 -5.42
C ASP A 32 -14.07 -5.13 -3.92
N HIS A 33 -14.71 -6.04 -3.18
CA HIS A 33 -14.99 -5.83 -1.75
C HIS A 33 -14.17 -6.70 -0.78
N ALA A 34 -13.71 -7.89 -1.19
CA ALA A 34 -13.05 -8.82 -0.27
C ALA A 34 -11.54 -9.01 -0.50
N THR A 35 -11.00 -8.69 -1.67
CA THR A 35 -9.68 -9.22 -2.06
C THR A 35 -8.48 -8.36 -1.68
N VAL A 36 -8.67 -7.13 -1.20
CA VAL A 36 -7.55 -6.28 -0.75
C VAL A 36 -7.91 -5.42 0.46
N GLN A 37 -8.56 -6.00 1.48
CA GLN A 37 -8.53 -5.44 2.84
C GLN A 37 -7.18 -5.81 3.49
N GLN A 38 -6.07 -5.38 2.87
CA GLN A 38 -4.78 -5.30 3.56
C GLN A 38 -4.76 -3.95 4.27
N SER A 39 -4.30 -3.89 5.52
CA SER A 39 -4.25 -2.65 6.32
C SER A 39 -3.52 -1.49 5.62
N GLY A 40 -2.70 -1.76 4.59
CA GLY A 40 -2.07 -0.74 3.75
C GLY A 40 -3.03 0.00 2.80
N PHE A 41 -4.21 -0.56 2.49
CA PHE A 41 -5.22 0.06 1.63
C PHE A 41 -6.23 0.90 2.41
N ASP A 42 -6.53 0.54 3.66
CA ASP A 42 -7.38 1.38 4.54
C ASP A 42 -6.78 2.79 4.70
N LEU A 43 -5.46 2.85 4.78
CA LEU A 43 -4.69 4.09 4.79
C LEU A 43 -4.87 4.94 3.52
N LEU A 44 -4.95 4.30 2.35
CA LEU A 44 -5.22 5.01 1.09
C LEU A 44 -6.65 5.56 1.07
N ASN A 45 -7.62 4.78 1.56
CA ASN A 45 -9.01 5.23 1.67
C ASN A 45 -9.13 6.45 2.59
N GLU A 46 -8.41 6.49 3.72
CA GLU A 46 -8.38 7.66 4.60
C GLU A 46 -7.81 8.90 3.90
N VAL A 47 -6.70 8.74 3.18
CA VAL A 47 -6.07 9.83 2.43
C VAL A 47 -6.99 10.34 1.32
N MET A 48 -7.65 9.43 0.59
CA MET A 48 -8.64 9.76 -0.43
C MET A 48 -9.86 10.47 0.15
N ALA A 49 -10.26 10.14 1.38
CA ALA A 49 -11.31 10.83 2.13
C ALA A 49 -10.86 12.16 2.76
N GLY A 50 -9.69 12.69 2.38
CA GLY A 50 -9.14 13.95 2.88
C GLY A 50 -8.61 13.88 4.32
N LYS A 51 -8.53 12.70 4.93
CA LYS A 51 -8.00 12.55 6.29
C LYS A 51 -6.48 12.50 6.26
N ALA A 52 -5.85 13.18 7.22
CA ALA A 52 -4.42 13.10 7.42
C ALA A 52 -4.06 11.79 8.16
N PRO A 53 -3.36 10.84 7.51
CA PRO A 53 -3.02 9.57 8.14
C PRO A 53 -1.98 9.77 9.25
N GLN A 54 -1.95 8.90 10.25
CA GLN A 54 -0.95 8.98 11.32
C GLN A 54 0.43 8.50 10.84
N CYS A 55 1.47 9.29 11.06
CA CYS A 55 2.85 8.88 10.76
C CYS A 55 3.35 7.84 11.78
N CYS A 56 3.94 6.74 11.31
CA CYS A 56 4.47 5.68 12.18
C CYS A 56 5.76 6.04 12.94
N ILE A 57 6.38 7.18 12.65
CA ILE A 57 7.64 7.62 13.29
C ILE A 57 7.38 8.71 14.34
N CYS A 58 6.72 9.81 13.95
CA CYS A 58 6.44 10.90 14.89
C CYS A 58 5.09 10.76 15.61
N VAL A 59 4.24 9.83 15.19
CA VAL A 59 2.92 9.57 15.81
C VAL A 59 2.03 10.82 15.79
N GLN A 60 2.20 11.68 14.78
CA GLN A 60 1.38 12.85 14.50
C GLN A 60 0.67 12.67 13.14
N PRO A 61 -0.38 13.46 12.84
CA PRO A 61 -0.90 13.55 11.48
C PRO A 61 0.23 13.82 10.48
N ALA A 62 0.30 13.02 9.43
CA ALA A 62 1.43 13.03 8.52
C ALA A 62 1.45 14.30 7.66
N VAL A 63 2.55 15.04 7.74
CA VAL A 63 2.82 16.20 6.88
C VAL A 63 3.66 15.73 5.69
N HIS A 64 3.17 15.99 4.47
CA HIS A 64 3.73 15.47 3.23
C HIS A 64 3.96 13.93 3.31
N PRO A 65 2.87 13.16 3.46
CA PRO A 65 2.96 11.71 3.60
C PRO A 65 3.61 11.06 2.38
N CYS A 66 4.39 10.02 2.63
CA CYS A 66 4.96 9.15 1.62
C CYS A 66 4.80 7.69 2.02
N ILE A 67 4.74 6.81 1.03
CA ILE A 67 4.63 5.37 1.18
C ILE A 67 5.89 4.72 0.61
N ALA A 68 6.51 3.81 1.36
CA ALA A 68 7.52 2.90 0.82
C ALA A 68 6.85 1.74 0.06
N ARG A 69 7.55 1.07 -0.86
CA ARG A 69 7.01 -0.07 -1.64
C ARG A 69 6.37 -1.20 -0.82
N CYS A 70 6.67 -1.28 0.47
CA CYS A 70 6.05 -2.18 1.43
C CYS A 70 4.70 -1.68 1.99
N MET A 71 4.13 -0.62 1.42
CA MET A 71 2.84 0.01 1.81
C MET A 71 2.81 0.61 3.23
N HIS A 72 3.97 0.95 3.80
CA HIS A 72 4.06 1.64 5.08
C HIS A 72 4.30 3.13 4.89
N LEU A 73 3.57 3.93 5.67
CA LEU A 73 3.52 5.38 5.55
C LEU A 73 4.23 6.10 6.69
N ALA A 74 4.87 7.20 6.35
CA ALA A 74 5.33 8.20 7.29
C ALA A 74 5.46 9.56 6.60
N CYS A 75 5.71 10.63 7.38
CA CYS A 75 6.12 11.90 6.81
C CYS A 75 7.41 11.73 5.99
N THR A 76 7.50 12.41 4.85
CA THR A 76 8.71 12.40 4.01
C THR A 76 9.96 12.74 4.83
N ARG A 77 9.90 13.80 5.65
CA ARG A 77 11.01 14.20 6.52
C ARG A 77 11.39 13.12 7.53
N CYS A 78 10.42 12.41 8.09
CA CYS A 78 10.69 11.33 9.05
C CYS A 78 11.39 10.14 8.38
N MET A 79 10.95 9.75 7.18
CA MET A 79 11.58 8.68 6.41
C MET A 79 13.02 9.02 6.00
N VAL A 80 13.28 10.25 5.57
CA VAL A 80 14.64 10.71 5.22
C VAL A 80 15.55 10.74 6.44
N THR A 81 15.10 11.26 7.58
CA THR A 81 15.86 11.21 8.84
C THR A 81 16.17 9.78 9.25
N TRP A 82 15.19 8.88 9.17
CA TRP A 82 15.37 7.47 9.47
C TRP A 82 16.38 6.80 8.53
N TYR A 83 16.30 7.11 7.23
CA TYR A 83 17.22 6.61 6.21
C TYR A 83 18.68 6.99 6.54
N HIS A 84 18.93 8.25 6.90
CA HIS A 84 20.28 8.70 7.27
C HIS A 84 20.76 8.19 8.64
N ALA A 85 19.85 7.79 9.53
CA ALA A 85 20.19 7.15 10.80
C ALA A 85 20.58 5.67 10.65
N ALA A 86 20.53 5.08 9.45
CA ALA A 86 20.80 3.66 9.20
C ALA A 86 22.11 3.09 9.80
N PRO A 87 23.24 3.82 9.86
CA PRO A 87 24.44 3.34 10.54
C PRO A 87 24.23 3.03 12.03
N LEU A 88 23.22 3.62 12.66
CA LEU A 88 22.86 3.40 14.07
C LEU A 88 21.94 2.17 14.27
N HIS A 89 21.40 1.60 13.20
CA HIS A 89 20.43 0.50 13.26
C HIS A 89 21.08 -0.90 13.25
N GLY A 90 22.41 -0.98 13.35
CA GLY A 90 23.16 -2.25 13.42
C GLY A 90 23.35 -2.97 12.09
N GLY A 91 23.00 -2.34 10.96
CA GLY A 91 23.29 -2.83 9.62
C GLY A 91 24.70 -2.41 9.18
N GLY A 92 25.45 -3.33 8.57
CA GLY A 92 26.74 -2.98 7.96
C GLY A 92 26.58 -1.87 6.92
N ALA A 93 27.64 -1.08 6.71
CA ALA A 93 27.66 0.12 5.86
C ALA A 93 27.15 -0.07 4.41
N SER A 94 26.95 -1.31 3.97
CA SER A 94 26.59 -1.70 2.60
C SER A 94 25.11 -2.09 2.41
N SER A 95 24.28 -2.08 3.47
CA SER A 95 22.86 -2.46 3.35
C SER A 95 21.94 -1.25 3.28
N ALA A 96 21.00 -1.27 2.34
CA ALA A 96 19.93 -0.27 2.27
C ALA A 96 19.19 -0.16 3.62
N PRO A 97 18.81 1.04 4.07
CA PRO A 97 18.11 1.24 5.32
C PRO A 97 16.80 0.44 5.38
N PRO A 98 16.47 -0.16 6.55
CA PRO A 98 15.26 -0.95 6.70
C PRO A 98 14.04 -0.05 6.89
N CYS A 99 12.87 -0.44 6.38
CA CYS A 99 11.59 0.19 6.73
C CYS A 99 11.39 0.18 8.27
N PRO A 100 10.91 1.26 8.89
CA PRO A 100 10.71 1.34 10.35
C PRO A 100 9.76 0.27 10.92
N LEU A 101 8.80 -0.21 10.13
CA LEU A 101 7.77 -1.16 10.58
C LEU A 101 8.09 -2.61 10.20
N CYS A 102 8.36 -2.87 8.92
CA CYS A 102 8.51 -4.25 8.40
C CYS A 102 9.95 -4.65 8.08
N ARG A 103 10.92 -3.78 8.32
CA ARG A 103 12.35 -3.98 8.06
C ARG A 103 12.77 -4.26 6.61
N LYS A 104 11.83 -4.36 5.66
CA LYS A 104 12.16 -4.47 4.22
C LYS A 104 13.05 -3.28 3.81
N PRO A 105 14.15 -3.52 3.06
CA PRO A 105 15.02 -2.44 2.62
C PRO A 105 14.26 -1.47 1.71
N PHE A 106 14.64 -0.19 1.74
CA PHE A 106 14.12 0.83 0.84
C PHE A 106 15.19 1.86 0.48
N THR A 107 14.98 2.56 -0.62
CA THR A 107 15.76 3.75 -1.01
C THR A 107 14.88 5.00 -1.04
N ILE A 108 15.49 6.18 -0.97
CA ILE A 108 14.74 7.45 -1.00
C ILE A 108 13.97 7.59 -2.32
N ASP A 109 14.56 7.18 -3.44
CA ASP A 109 13.94 7.26 -4.78
C ASP A 109 12.72 6.34 -4.96
N GLU A 110 12.57 5.34 -4.09
CA GLU A 110 11.42 4.43 -4.09
C GLU A 110 10.23 4.93 -3.23
N LEU A 111 10.37 6.10 -2.57
CA LEU A 111 9.28 6.69 -1.80
C LEU A 111 8.24 7.33 -2.72
N ILE A 112 7.01 6.86 -2.61
CA ILE A 112 5.87 7.39 -3.36
C ILE A 112 5.23 8.48 -2.51
N ARG A 113 5.27 9.73 -2.99
CA ARG A 113 4.59 10.85 -2.32
C ARG A 113 3.08 10.73 -2.51
N LEU A 114 2.33 10.89 -1.43
CA LEU A 114 0.89 11.05 -1.50
C LEU A 114 0.56 12.54 -1.67
N ILE A 115 -0.25 12.83 -2.68
CA ILE A 115 -0.76 14.17 -2.97
C ILE A 115 -2.24 14.14 -2.60
N PRO A 116 -2.68 14.91 -1.60
CA PRO A 116 -4.10 15.06 -1.30
C PRO A 116 -4.85 15.56 -2.55
N PRO A 117 -6.12 15.16 -2.74
CA PRO A 117 -6.96 15.79 -3.76
C PRO A 117 -7.00 17.31 -3.51
N ALA A 118 -7.02 18.10 -4.60
CA ALA A 118 -7.17 19.54 -4.48
C ALA A 118 -8.49 19.85 -3.76
N GLU A 119 -8.48 20.83 -2.85
CA GLU A 119 -9.71 21.37 -2.28
C GLU A 119 -10.48 22.02 -3.43
N GLU A 120 -11.70 21.56 -3.70
CA GLU A 120 -12.61 22.26 -4.61
C GLU A 120 -12.97 23.59 -3.93
N GLU A 121 -12.56 24.72 -4.52
CA GLU A 121 -12.92 26.05 -4.04
C GLU A 121 -14.45 26.17 -4.09
N GLU A 122 -15.10 26.23 -2.93
CA GLU A 122 -16.53 26.58 -2.84
C GLU A 122 -16.65 28.00 -3.39
N GLU A 123 -17.21 28.15 -4.60
CA GLU A 123 -17.59 29.45 -5.15
C GLU A 123 -18.55 30.12 -4.16
N GLU A 124 -18.07 31.14 -3.43
CA GLU A 124 -18.94 32.00 -2.64
C GLU A 124 -19.94 32.65 -3.60
N GLU A 125 -21.20 32.18 -3.58
CA GLU A 125 -22.32 32.88 -4.22
C GLU A 125 -22.43 34.27 -3.59
N GLU A 126 -21.89 35.27 -4.29
CA GLU A 126 -21.98 36.69 -3.97
C GLU A 126 -23.46 37.11 -4.14
N ASP A 127 -24.22 37.10 -3.04
CA ASP A 127 -25.61 37.58 -2.99
C ASP A 127 -25.60 39.12 -3.14
N GLY A 128 -26.03 39.59 -4.32
CA GLY A 128 -26.09 41.01 -4.71
C GLY A 128 -27.45 41.44 -5.21
#